data_AF-A0A969J5Y9-F1
#
_entry.id   AF-A0A969J5Y9-F1
#
_cell.length_a   1.000
_cell.length_b   1.000
_cell.length_c   1.000
_cell.angle_alpha   90.00
_cell.angle_beta   90.00
_cell.angle_gamma   90.00
#
_symmetry.space_group_name_H-M   'P 1'
#
loop_
_entity.id
_entity.type
_entity.pdbx_description
1 polymer ?
#
loop_
_entity_poly.entity_id
_entity_poly.type
_entity_poly.pdbx_seq_one_letter_code
_entity_poly.pdbx_strand_id
1 'polypeptide(L)'
;MGLMSLLFGTSESNTPGKRFSHDGDHNIEKSQVLAPTHPLVPAPQSPGKFDSIRSVPILESPRYFDQGEMLALRSLAREQRQKARYSDQVYESLMDVDDSDVQVHAAHYNYRTHLARNEVAKLSANTKYAEYLHGLRPGYAQLDARIERADQKAQAKIQELKSQIRARLIQ
;
A
#
# COMPACT_ATOMS: atom_id res chain seq x y z
N MET A 1 -46.06 0.23 -10.68
CA MET A 1 -45.28 0.84 -11.77
C MET A 1 -44.35 1.89 -11.15
N GLY A 2 -43.07 1.70 -10.88
CA GLY A 2 -42.15 0.58 -11.03
C GLY A 2 -40.79 1.09 -10.53
N LEU A 3 -40.21 0.39 -9.55
CA LEU A 3 -38.92 0.61 -8.90
C LEU A 3 -37.71 0.37 -9.84
N MET A 4 -37.73 0.96 -11.04
CA MET A 4 -36.74 0.74 -12.11
C MET A 4 -36.03 2.03 -12.57
N SER A 5 -36.14 3.15 -11.85
CA SER A 5 -35.45 4.41 -12.19
C SER A 5 -34.18 4.67 -11.38
N LEU A 6 -33.72 3.72 -10.56
CA LEU A 6 -32.52 3.84 -9.73
C LEU A 6 -31.32 3.01 -10.22
N LEU A 7 -31.44 2.36 -11.39
CA LEU A 7 -30.42 1.43 -11.90
C LEU A 7 -29.64 1.92 -13.14
N PHE A 8 -29.90 3.12 -13.65
CA PHE A 8 -29.11 3.73 -14.73
C PHE A 8 -28.72 5.16 -14.34
N GLY A 9 -27.51 5.28 -13.79
CA GLY A 9 -26.84 6.56 -13.62
C GLY A 9 -26.67 7.24 -14.97
N THR A 10 -27.32 8.37 -15.12
CA THR A 10 -27.09 9.33 -16.21
C THR A 10 -25.68 9.88 -16.08
N SER A 11 -24.84 9.58 -17.07
CA SER A 11 -23.51 10.17 -17.23
C SER A 11 -23.65 11.65 -17.63
N GLU A 12 -23.27 12.57 -16.75
CA GLU A 12 -23.05 13.97 -17.11
C GLU A 12 -21.58 14.20 -17.50
N SER A 13 -21.42 14.55 -18.78
CA SER A 13 -20.46 15.50 -19.39
C SER A 13 -19.03 15.65 -18.83
N ASN A 14 -18.12 14.94 -19.50
CA ASN A 14 -16.99 15.49 -20.27
C ASN A 14 -16.29 16.76 -19.73
N THR A 15 -15.31 16.58 -18.83
CA THR A 15 -14.27 17.60 -18.56
C THR A 15 -13.07 17.38 -19.51
N PRO A 16 -12.67 18.35 -20.34
CA PRO A 16 -11.53 18.23 -21.22
C PRO A 16 -10.26 18.56 -20.42
N GLY A 17 -9.47 17.55 -20.04
CA GLY A 17 -8.21 17.82 -19.33
C GLY A 17 -7.38 16.62 -18.91
N LYS A 18 -7.94 15.41 -18.83
CA LYS A 18 -7.13 14.21 -18.58
C LYS A 18 -6.72 13.56 -19.88
N ARG A 19 -5.66 14.08 -20.48
CA ARG A 19 -4.79 13.27 -21.34
C ARG A 19 -4.22 12.17 -20.45
N PHE A 20 -4.86 11.01 -20.44
CA PHE A 20 -4.27 9.77 -19.94
C PHE A 20 -3.16 9.40 -20.93
N SER A 21 -1.99 10.00 -20.75
CA SER A 21 -0.76 9.49 -21.35
C SER A 21 -0.61 8.03 -20.91
N HIS A 22 -0.81 7.13 -21.86
CA HIS A 22 -0.57 5.69 -21.74
C HIS A 22 0.94 5.37 -21.71
N ASP A 23 1.69 6.08 -20.87
CA ASP A 23 2.86 5.46 -20.25
C ASP A 23 2.33 4.67 -19.06
N GLY A 24 2.94 3.54 -18.72
CA GLY A 24 2.58 2.75 -17.54
C GLY A 24 2.68 3.61 -16.27
N ASP A 25 1.58 4.30 -15.95
CA ASP A 25 1.45 5.30 -14.90
C ASP A 25 1.49 4.58 -13.56
N HIS A 26 2.69 4.25 -13.13
CA HIS A 26 2.96 3.82 -11.78
C HIS A 26 2.71 5.04 -10.90
N ASN A 27 1.50 5.11 -10.36
CA ASN A 27 0.94 6.17 -9.52
C ASN A 27 1.68 6.36 -8.17
N ILE A 28 2.97 6.04 -8.12
CA ILE A 28 3.89 6.20 -6.99
C ILE A 28 4.71 7.46 -7.25
N GLU A 29 4.42 8.50 -6.47
CA GLU A 29 5.17 9.75 -6.52
C GLU A 29 6.59 9.54 -5.98
N LYS A 30 7.58 9.48 -6.88
CA LYS A 30 9.01 9.26 -6.50
C LYS A 30 9.52 10.30 -5.51
N SER A 31 9.07 11.54 -5.64
CA SER A 31 9.38 12.63 -4.72
C SER A 31 8.90 12.35 -3.30
N GLN A 32 7.74 11.69 -3.14
CA GLN A 32 7.20 11.32 -1.84
C GLN A 32 7.97 10.15 -1.22
N VAL A 33 8.39 9.17 -2.03
CA VAL A 33 9.14 8.00 -1.56
C VAL A 33 10.56 8.35 -1.11
N LEU A 34 11.19 9.31 -1.77
CA LEU A 34 12.56 9.76 -1.46
C LEU A 34 12.60 10.95 -0.48
N ALA A 35 11.45 11.43 -0.02
CA ALA A 35 11.38 12.50 0.95
C ALA A 35 11.89 12.02 2.33
N PRO A 36 12.55 12.90 3.12
CA PRO A 36 12.88 12.61 4.51
C PRO A 36 11.63 12.20 5.28
N THR A 37 11.75 11.17 6.12
CA THR A 37 10.64 10.69 6.96
C THR A 37 10.20 11.72 8.00
N HIS A 38 11.09 12.63 8.40
CA HIS A 38 10.82 13.71 9.33
C HIS A 38 11.65 14.98 8.99
N PRO A 39 11.12 16.20 9.19
CA PRO A 39 11.80 17.46 8.83
C PRO A 39 13.12 17.73 9.59
N LEU A 40 13.32 17.08 10.73
CA LEU A 40 14.52 17.23 11.56
C LEU A 40 15.59 16.16 11.28
N VAL A 41 15.36 15.25 10.34
CA VAL A 41 16.36 14.22 9.98
C VAL A 41 17.57 14.91 9.35
N PRO A 42 18.80 14.65 9.85
CA PRO A 42 20.01 15.13 9.22
C PRO A 42 20.11 14.59 7.79
N ALA A 43 20.19 15.49 6.82
CA ALA A 43 20.31 15.16 5.41
C ALA A 43 21.26 16.14 4.72
N PRO A 44 21.81 15.84 3.53
CA PRO A 44 22.69 16.78 2.83
C PRO A 44 22.06 18.16 2.59
N GLN A 45 20.74 18.21 2.43
CA GLN A 45 19.96 19.44 2.26
C GLN A 45 19.60 20.13 3.59
N SER A 46 19.80 19.44 4.72
CA SER A 46 19.55 19.93 6.08
C SER A 46 20.59 19.33 7.04
N PRO A 47 21.83 19.87 7.05
CA PRO A 47 22.96 19.26 7.77
C PRO A 47 22.91 19.44 9.30
N GLY A 48 21.85 20.08 9.83
CA GLY A 48 21.73 20.38 11.26
C GLY A 48 22.60 21.56 11.70
N LYS A 49 22.82 21.65 13.02
CA LYS A 49 23.66 22.69 13.65
C LYS A 49 25.03 22.13 14.03
N PHE A 50 26.08 22.91 13.82
CA PHE A 50 27.48 22.56 14.14
C PHE A 50 27.96 23.25 15.43
N ASP A 51 27.07 23.36 16.42
CA ASP A 51 27.37 24.06 17.66
C ASP A 51 28.40 23.28 18.51
N SER A 52 29.32 24.00 19.15
CA SER A 52 30.30 23.43 20.09
C SER A 52 30.03 23.92 21.50
N ILE A 53 30.09 23.02 22.47
CA ILE A 53 29.96 23.36 23.88
C ILE A 53 31.36 23.70 24.43
N ARG A 54 31.48 24.83 25.16
CA ARG A 54 32.67 25.15 25.97
C ARG A 54 32.24 25.44 27.40
N SER A 55 32.77 24.66 28.33
CA SER A 55 32.48 24.84 29.76
C SER A 55 33.35 25.90 30.44
N VAL A 56 34.45 26.31 29.80
CA VAL A 56 35.40 27.31 30.30
C VAL A 56 35.77 28.26 29.14
N PRO A 57 35.87 29.59 29.39
CA PRO A 57 36.31 30.54 28.37
C PRO A 57 37.77 30.32 27.97
N ILE A 58 38.14 30.85 26.81
CA ILE A 58 39.52 30.78 26.29
C ILE A 58 40.40 31.76 27.08
N LEU A 59 41.64 31.35 27.36
CA LEU A 59 42.65 32.25 27.93
C LEU A 59 43.26 33.11 26.81
N GLU A 60 42.91 34.39 26.75
CA GLU A 60 43.37 35.29 25.68
C GLU A 60 44.80 35.80 25.86
N SER A 61 45.27 35.93 27.11
CA SER A 61 46.61 36.40 27.45
C SER A 61 47.24 35.55 28.57
N PRO A 62 48.57 35.32 28.57
CA PRO A 62 49.24 34.59 29.65
C PRO A 62 49.05 35.28 31.02
N ARG A 63 48.79 34.49 32.08
CA ARG A 63 48.71 34.96 33.47
C ARG A 63 49.12 33.87 34.46
N TYR A 64 49.45 34.27 35.69
CA TYR A 64 49.61 33.35 36.82
C TYR A 64 48.24 33.00 37.44
N PHE A 65 48.13 31.80 38.00
CA PHE A 65 46.93 31.32 38.70
C PHE A 65 47.24 31.05 40.16
N ASP A 66 46.25 31.30 41.02
CA ASP A 66 46.35 30.98 42.46
C ASP A 66 45.97 29.51 42.75
N GLN A 67 46.38 29.01 43.92
CA GLN A 67 46.11 27.64 44.35
C GLN A 67 44.60 27.33 44.40
N GLY A 68 43.77 28.30 44.83
CA GLY A 68 42.32 28.15 44.84
C GLY A 68 41.72 27.97 43.45
N GLU A 69 42.16 28.78 42.48
CA GLU A 69 41.73 28.68 41.08
C GLU A 69 42.12 27.33 40.46
N MET A 70 43.33 26.85 40.75
CA MET A 70 43.81 25.55 40.28
C MET A 70 42.93 24.40 40.79
N LEU A 71 42.59 24.39 42.09
CA LEU A 71 41.74 23.35 42.68
C LEU A 71 40.33 23.37 42.10
N ALA A 72 39.75 24.56 41.89
CA ALA A 72 38.43 24.72 41.28
C ALA A 72 38.40 24.25 39.82
N LEU A 73 39.44 24.57 39.03
CA LEU A 73 39.56 24.04 37.66
C LEU A 73 39.73 22.53 37.65
N ARG A 74 40.49 21.97 38.61
CA ARG A 74 40.69 20.52 38.71
C ARG A 74 39.42 19.77 39.09
N SER A 75 38.59 20.31 39.98
CA SER A 75 37.30 19.72 40.32
C SER A 75 36.34 19.77 39.14
N LEU A 76 36.24 20.93 38.47
CA LEU A 76 35.43 21.08 37.26
C LEU A 76 35.87 20.12 36.16
N ALA A 77 37.18 19.96 35.93
CA ALA A 77 37.71 19.02 34.95
C ALA A 77 37.31 17.56 35.25
N ARG A 78 37.29 17.16 36.52
CA ARG A 78 36.82 15.83 36.94
C ARG A 78 35.33 15.63 36.68
N GLU A 79 34.52 16.61 37.05
CA GLU A 79 33.08 16.58 36.82
C GLU A 79 32.75 16.50 35.33
N GLN A 80 33.37 17.33 34.49
CA GLN A 80 33.14 17.32 33.05
C GLN A 80 33.60 16.01 32.40
N ARG A 81 34.69 15.40 32.90
CA ARG A 81 35.12 14.08 32.44
C ARG A 81 34.10 12.98 32.76
N GLN A 82 33.41 13.09 33.89
CA GLN A 82 32.35 12.15 34.26
C GLN A 82 31.09 12.38 33.43
N LYS A 83 30.68 13.64 33.25
CA LYS A 83 29.57 14.01 32.37
C LYS A 83 29.79 13.53 30.94
N ALA A 84 30.99 13.68 30.40
CA ALA A 84 31.34 13.18 29.07
C ALA A 84 31.09 11.67 28.94
N ARG A 85 31.50 10.86 29.92
CA ARG A 85 31.25 9.41 29.91
C ARG A 85 29.76 9.07 29.91
N TYR A 86 28.95 9.80 30.69
CA TYR A 86 27.50 9.60 30.68
C TYR A 86 26.90 10.03 29.35
N SER A 87 27.36 11.13 28.78
CA SER A 87 26.93 11.58 27.46
C SER A 87 27.24 10.54 26.38
N ASP A 88 28.44 9.96 26.38
CA ASP A 88 28.81 8.90 25.43
C ASP A 88 27.83 7.72 25.51
N GLN A 89 27.54 7.23 26.72
CA GLN A 89 26.60 6.13 26.95
C GLN A 89 25.16 6.48 26.56
N VAL A 90 24.73 7.72 26.83
CA VAL A 90 23.41 8.20 26.43
C VAL A 90 23.32 8.25 24.90
N TYR A 91 24.35 8.74 24.20
CA TYR A 91 24.36 8.76 22.75
C TYR A 91 24.34 7.35 22.15
N GLU A 92 25.08 6.39 22.72
CA GLU A 92 24.99 4.97 22.33
C GLU A 92 23.55 4.45 22.50
N SER A 93 22.93 4.70 23.66
CA SER A 93 21.55 4.27 23.92
C SER A 93 20.54 4.91 22.96
N LEU A 94 20.76 6.17 22.57
CA LEU A 94 19.93 6.86 21.57
C LEU A 94 20.07 6.22 20.18
N MET A 95 21.29 5.82 19.79
CA MET A 95 21.52 5.09 18.54
C MET A 95 20.77 3.75 18.55
N ASP A 96 20.81 3.00 19.66
CA ASP A 96 20.10 1.72 19.78
C ASP A 96 18.57 1.87 19.65
N VAL A 97 18.01 2.98 20.15
CA VAL A 97 16.59 3.31 19.99
C VAL A 97 16.26 3.58 18.53
N ASP A 98 17.05 4.42 17.85
CA ASP A 98 16.84 4.72 16.43
C ASP A 98 16.98 3.45 15.56
N ASP A 99 17.96 2.59 15.84
CA ASP A 99 18.14 1.31 15.15
C ASP A 99 16.93 0.37 15.36
N SER A 100 16.34 0.38 16.55
CA SER A 100 15.12 -0.37 16.85
C SER A 100 13.93 0.16 16.03
N ASP A 101 13.80 1.47 15.90
CA ASP A 101 12.76 2.10 15.09
C ASP A 101 12.91 1.75 13.60
N VAL A 102 14.14 1.70 13.09
CA VAL A 102 14.43 1.22 11.72
C VAL A 102 13.94 -0.21 11.51
N GLN A 103 14.18 -1.11 12.48
CA GLN A 103 13.73 -2.49 12.40
C GLN A 103 12.20 -2.58 12.35
N VAL A 104 11.50 -1.84 13.21
CA VAL A 104 10.03 -1.79 13.22
C VAL A 104 9.49 -1.24 11.90
N HIS A 105 10.10 -0.17 11.39
CA HIS A 105 9.71 0.43 10.11
C HIS A 105 9.86 -0.58 8.96
N ALA A 106 11.02 -1.24 8.85
CA ALA A 106 11.27 -2.25 7.83
C ALA A 106 10.27 -3.43 7.94
N ALA A 107 10.03 -3.93 9.16
CA ALA A 107 9.07 -5.00 9.41
C ALA A 107 7.65 -4.61 8.97
N HIS A 108 7.22 -3.38 9.26
CA HIS A 108 5.90 -2.88 8.86
C HIS A 108 5.73 -2.85 7.33
N TYR A 109 6.70 -2.34 6.59
CA TYR A 109 6.62 -2.30 5.12
C TYR A 109 6.75 -3.69 4.47
N ASN A 110 7.50 -4.60 5.08
CA ASN A 110 7.52 -6.01 4.67
C ASN A 110 6.14 -6.67 4.83
N TYR A 111 5.48 -6.43 5.97
CA TYR A 111 4.11 -6.89 6.20
C TYR A 111 3.13 -6.32 5.16
N ARG A 112 3.19 -5.01 4.89
CA ARG A 112 2.36 -4.38 3.85
C ARG A 112 2.60 -4.96 2.46
N THR A 113 3.87 -5.23 2.13
CA THR A 113 4.24 -5.89 0.88
C THR A 113 3.61 -7.28 0.77
N HIS A 114 3.63 -8.06 1.85
CA HIS A 114 3.00 -9.37 1.90
C HIS A 114 1.47 -9.29 1.71
N LEU A 115 0.80 -8.32 2.33
CA LEU A 115 -0.63 -8.08 2.11
C LEU A 115 -0.94 -7.77 0.63
N ALA A 116 -0.15 -6.88 0.02
CA ALA A 116 -0.34 -6.51 -1.39
C ALA A 116 -0.16 -7.72 -2.33
N ARG A 117 0.84 -8.58 -2.09
CA ARG A 117 1.05 -9.82 -2.86
C ARG A 117 -0.12 -10.78 -2.72
N ASN A 118 -0.62 -10.98 -1.51
CA ASN A 118 -1.77 -11.86 -1.26
C ASN A 118 -3.02 -11.35 -1.97
N GLU A 119 -3.22 -10.04 -2.02
CA GLU A 119 -4.35 -9.46 -2.75
C GLU A 119 -4.27 -9.73 -4.25
N VAL A 120 -3.10 -9.51 -4.86
CA VAL A 120 -2.89 -9.86 -6.28
C VAL A 120 -3.13 -11.35 -6.54
N ALA A 121 -2.71 -12.23 -5.64
CA ALA A 121 -2.95 -13.67 -5.78
C ALA A 121 -4.45 -14.02 -5.73
N LYS A 122 -5.22 -13.41 -4.83
CA LYS A 122 -6.69 -13.58 -4.77
C LYS A 122 -7.37 -13.08 -6.04
N LEU A 123 -7.01 -11.88 -6.49
CA LEU A 123 -7.55 -11.30 -7.72
C LEU A 123 -7.22 -12.19 -8.92
N SER A 124 -5.99 -12.70 -9.01
CA SER A 124 -5.60 -13.65 -10.05
C SER A 124 -6.45 -14.93 -10.03
N ALA A 125 -6.72 -15.50 -8.85
CA ALA A 125 -7.59 -16.67 -8.72
C ALA A 125 -9.02 -16.36 -9.19
N ASN A 126 -9.57 -15.21 -8.81
CA ASN A 126 -10.88 -14.75 -9.26
C ASN A 126 -10.92 -14.60 -10.79
N THR A 127 -9.90 -14.00 -11.38
CA THR A 127 -9.80 -13.84 -12.84
C THR A 127 -9.76 -15.20 -13.54
N LYS A 128 -8.94 -16.14 -13.08
CA LYS A 128 -8.87 -17.50 -13.66
C LYS A 128 -10.21 -18.24 -13.57
N TYR A 129 -10.92 -18.10 -12.45
CA TYR A 129 -12.25 -18.69 -12.32
C TYR A 129 -13.27 -18.05 -13.27
N ALA A 130 -13.24 -16.71 -13.39
CA ALA A 130 -14.08 -16.01 -14.35
C ALA A 130 -13.79 -16.45 -15.80
N GLU A 131 -12.52 -16.56 -16.19
CA GLU A 131 -12.10 -17.08 -17.49
C GLU A 131 -12.65 -18.49 -17.74
N TYR A 132 -12.55 -19.38 -16.75
CA TYR A 132 -13.11 -20.73 -16.83
C TYR A 132 -14.63 -20.72 -17.06
N LEU A 133 -15.37 -19.93 -16.27
CA LEU A 133 -16.82 -19.79 -16.43
C LEU A 133 -17.19 -19.23 -17.81
N HIS A 134 -16.43 -18.26 -18.32
CA HIS A 134 -16.61 -17.75 -19.67
C HIS A 134 -16.36 -18.84 -20.72
N GLY A 135 -15.36 -19.68 -20.52
CA GLY A 135 -15.05 -20.83 -21.36
C GLY A 135 -16.16 -21.90 -21.41
N LEU A 136 -16.96 -22.05 -20.34
CA LEU A 136 -18.08 -23.00 -20.31
C LEU A 136 -19.32 -22.52 -21.08
N ARG A 137 -19.44 -21.22 -21.38
CA ARG A 137 -20.64 -20.63 -22.00
C ARG A 137 -21.05 -21.30 -23.32
N PRO A 138 -20.14 -21.60 -24.27
CA PRO A 138 -20.53 -22.27 -25.51
C PRO A 138 -21.10 -23.67 -25.27
N GLY A 139 -20.59 -24.39 -24.26
CA GLY A 139 -21.10 -25.71 -23.88
C GLY A 139 -22.54 -25.63 -23.35
N TYR A 140 -22.82 -24.68 -22.45
CA TYR A 140 -24.19 -24.43 -21.98
C TYR A 140 -25.14 -24.06 -23.12
N ALA A 141 -24.72 -23.17 -24.03
CA ALA A 141 -25.52 -22.81 -25.20
C ALA A 141 -25.83 -24.03 -26.10
N GLN A 142 -24.88 -24.95 -26.26
CA GLN A 142 -25.11 -26.19 -27.01
C GLN A 142 -26.07 -27.15 -26.29
N LEU A 143 -25.99 -27.26 -24.97
CA LEU A 143 -26.89 -28.08 -24.17
C LEU A 143 -28.33 -27.56 -24.26
N ASP A 144 -28.50 -26.23 -24.14
CA ASP A 144 -29.79 -25.57 -24.28
C ASP A 144 -30.41 -25.83 -25.67
N ALA A 145 -29.64 -25.62 -26.73
CA ALA A 145 -30.07 -25.93 -28.11
C ALA A 145 -30.43 -27.41 -28.33
N ARG A 146 -29.87 -28.36 -27.55
CA ARG A 146 -30.25 -29.78 -27.62
C ARG A 146 -31.58 -30.04 -26.92
N ILE A 147 -31.85 -29.38 -25.81
CA ILE A 147 -33.12 -29.47 -25.08
C ILE A 147 -34.26 -28.92 -25.96
N GLU A 148 -34.09 -27.74 -26.56
CA GLU A 148 -35.09 -27.16 -27.45
C GLU A 148 -35.45 -28.08 -28.63
N ARG A 149 -34.45 -28.74 -29.24
CA ARG A 149 -34.69 -29.71 -30.32
C ARG A 149 -35.46 -30.94 -29.84
N ALA A 150 -35.21 -31.40 -28.61
CA ALA A 150 -35.94 -32.53 -28.03
C ALA A 150 -37.40 -32.15 -27.77
N ASP A 151 -37.64 -30.96 -27.23
CA ASP A 151 -38.99 -30.42 -26.98
C ASP A 151 -39.78 -30.25 -28.27
N GLN A 152 -39.17 -29.67 -29.32
CA GLN A 152 -39.81 -29.54 -30.63
C GLN A 152 -40.22 -30.89 -31.21
N LYS A 153 -39.35 -31.92 -31.11
CA LYS A 153 -39.68 -33.28 -31.56
C LYS A 153 -40.84 -33.88 -30.78
N ALA A 154 -40.87 -33.71 -29.46
CA ALA A 154 -41.96 -34.22 -28.62
C ALA A 154 -43.29 -33.52 -28.95
N GLN A 155 -43.28 -32.19 -29.11
CA GLN A 155 -44.46 -31.41 -29.49
C GLN A 155 -44.99 -31.82 -30.87
N ALA A 156 -44.11 -31.99 -31.86
CA ALA A 156 -44.49 -32.47 -33.18
C ALA A 156 -45.19 -33.84 -33.10
N LYS A 157 -44.63 -34.78 -32.32
CA LYS A 157 -45.23 -36.10 -32.09
C LYS A 157 -46.61 -36.01 -31.42
N ILE A 158 -46.76 -35.13 -30.43
CA ILE A 158 -48.04 -34.91 -29.74
C ILE A 158 -49.08 -34.34 -30.70
N GLN A 159 -48.71 -33.37 -31.54
CA GLN A 159 -49.62 -32.79 -32.53
C GLN A 159 -50.04 -33.84 -33.57
N GLU A 160 -49.09 -34.65 -34.04
CA GLU A 160 -49.36 -35.78 -34.94
C GLU A 160 -50.38 -36.74 -34.30
N LEU A 161 -50.14 -37.22 -33.08
CA LEU A 161 -51.07 -38.11 -32.37
C LEU A 161 -52.45 -37.46 -32.16
N LYS A 162 -52.51 -36.18 -31.78
CA LYS A 162 -53.78 -35.45 -31.63
C LYS A 162 -54.55 -35.35 -32.95
N SER A 163 -53.85 -35.19 -34.08
CA SER A 163 -54.47 -35.13 -35.41
C SER A 163 -55.03 -36.49 -35.82
N GLN A 164 -54.29 -37.58 -35.55
CA GLN A 164 -54.73 -38.95 -35.82
C GLN A 164 -55.97 -39.33 -34.99
N ILE A 165 -56.00 -38.95 -33.70
CA ILE A 165 -57.17 -39.16 -32.83
C ILE A 165 -58.39 -38.38 -33.36
N ARG A 166 -58.22 -37.11 -33.73
CA ARG A 166 -59.32 -36.31 -34.31
C ARG A 166 -59.84 -36.88 -35.63
N ALA A 167 -58.96 -37.34 -36.52
CA ALA A 167 -59.36 -37.96 -37.77
C ALA A 167 -60.16 -39.25 -37.56
N ARG A 168 -59.84 -40.04 -36.52
CA ARG A 168 -60.60 -41.24 -36.14
C ARG A 168 -61.95 -40.97 -35.49
N LEU A 169 -62.14 -39.81 -34.84
CA LEU A 169 -63.40 -39.45 -34.16
C LEU A 169 -64.45 -38.83 -35.09
N ILE A 170 -64.10 -38.51 -36.34
CA ILE A 170 -64.99 -37.89 -37.35
C ILE A 170 -65.45 -38.93 -38.40
N GLN A 171 -65.01 -40.18 -38.29
CA GLN A 171 -65.56 -41.35 -39.01
C GLN A 171 -66.63 -42.03 -38.16
#